data_AF-M7MTB4-F1
#
_entry.id   AF-M7MTB4-F1
#
_cell.length_a   1.000
_cell.length_b   1.000
_cell.length_c   1.000
_cell.angle_alpha   90.00
_cell.angle_beta   90.00
_cell.angle_gamma   90.00
#
_symmetry.space_group_name_H-M   'P 1'
#
loop_
_entity.id
_entity.type
_entity.pdbx_description
1 polymer ?
#
loop_
_entity_poly.entity_id
_entity_poly.type
_entity_poly.pdbx_seq_one_letter_code
_entity_poly.pdbx_strand_id
1 'polypeptide(L)'
;MRPYGVLKQAKEFLIHKSVYQLKEADPHSWAIPRLTGRAKSALVEIQADEYGGGRVGQMHSELFACTMDGLGLDSSFGAYIDAVPAISLAPVNAMSFFGLHRRFRGAIVGHLAIYEMTSSIPNARHARGFRRLGFDTPVTGYFDEHVEADAVHEQIAGRDLASGLIEQNPAIAADLFFGAAAVFFLDALVGRWQLDAWESGVSSLRQSASAA
;
A
#
# COMPACT_ATOMS: atom_id res chain seq x y z
N MET A 1 2.23 -34.09 -0.65
CA MET A 1 2.62 -32.76 -1.19
C MET A 1 3.28 -32.00 -0.05
N ARG A 2 4.53 -31.53 -0.17
CA ARG A 2 5.18 -30.80 0.93
C ARG A 2 4.52 -29.42 1.06
N PRO A 3 4.26 -28.92 2.29
CA PRO A 3 3.75 -27.57 2.46
C PRO A 3 4.74 -26.58 1.83
N TYR A 4 4.20 -25.65 1.04
CA TYR A 4 4.95 -24.54 0.49
C TYR A 4 5.60 -23.76 1.64
N GLY A 5 6.92 -23.52 1.57
CA GLY A 5 7.67 -22.99 2.73
C GLY A 5 7.25 -21.57 3.11
N VAL A 6 7.07 -21.30 4.40
CA VAL A 6 6.62 -19.99 4.92
C VAL A 6 7.52 -18.83 4.48
N LEU A 7 8.84 -19.04 4.39
CA LEU A 7 9.76 -18.03 3.86
C LEU A 7 9.50 -17.70 2.39
N LYS A 8 9.08 -18.69 1.59
CA LYS A 8 8.72 -18.49 0.19
C LYS A 8 7.43 -17.67 0.06
N GLN A 9 6.44 -17.94 0.90
CA GLN A 9 5.21 -17.13 1.00
C GLN A 9 5.52 -15.70 1.40
N ALA A 10 6.42 -15.49 2.37
CA ALA A 10 6.84 -14.15 2.79
C ALA A 10 7.52 -13.38 1.63
N LYS A 11 8.34 -14.04 0.81
CA LYS A 11 8.93 -13.43 -0.39
C LYS A 11 7.88 -13.09 -1.44
N GLU A 12 6.93 -13.99 -1.69
CA GLU A 12 5.82 -13.72 -2.62
C GLU A 12 4.96 -12.55 -2.17
N PHE A 13 4.67 -12.47 -0.88
CA PHE A 13 3.95 -11.34 -0.28
C PHE A 13 4.66 -10.01 -0.58
N LEU A 14 5.98 -9.94 -0.38
CA LEU A 14 6.76 -8.74 -0.72
C LEU A 14 6.76 -8.44 -2.23
N ILE A 15 6.83 -9.46 -3.08
CA ILE A 15 6.75 -9.32 -4.53
C ILE A 15 5.39 -8.75 -4.97
N HIS A 16 4.28 -9.21 -4.38
CA HIS A 16 2.96 -8.64 -4.68
C HIS A 16 2.84 -7.17 -4.26
N LYS A 17 3.41 -6.84 -3.09
CA LYS A 17 3.42 -5.49 -2.53
C LYS A 17 4.33 -4.54 -3.33
N SER A 18 5.46 -5.00 -3.84
CA SER A 18 6.46 -4.15 -4.51
C SER A 18 5.91 -3.31 -5.68
N VAL A 19 4.84 -3.75 -6.33
CA VAL A 19 4.13 -3.01 -7.40
C VAL A 19 3.65 -1.63 -6.93
N TYR A 20 3.23 -1.51 -5.67
CA TYR A 20 2.82 -0.24 -5.07
C TYR A 20 3.87 0.31 -4.11
N GLN A 21 4.34 -0.50 -3.16
CA GLN A 21 5.18 -0.01 -2.05
C GLN A 21 6.47 0.67 -2.52
N LEU A 22 7.07 0.24 -3.63
CA LEU A 22 8.28 0.89 -4.18
C LEU A 22 8.03 2.28 -4.81
N LYS A 23 6.77 2.75 -4.82
CA LYS A 23 6.37 4.10 -5.24
C LYS A 23 5.36 4.73 -4.29
N GLU A 24 5.33 4.27 -3.05
CA GLU A 24 4.57 4.93 -1.99
C GLU A 24 5.15 6.35 -1.78
N ALA A 25 4.35 7.44 -1.81
CA ALA A 25 2.88 7.56 -1.91
C ALA A 25 2.38 8.24 -3.22
N ASP A 26 3.13 8.09 -4.32
CA ASP A 26 2.99 8.86 -5.56
C ASP A 26 1.56 9.00 -6.12
N PRO A 27 0.72 7.95 -6.17
CA PRO A 27 -0.63 8.09 -6.73
C PRO A 27 -1.52 9.08 -5.97
N HIS A 28 -1.35 9.18 -4.64
CA HIS A 28 -2.14 10.08 -3.80
C HIS A 28 -1.70 11.53 -3.95
N SER A 29 -0.42 11.77 -4.23
CA SER A 29 0.12 13.12 -4.47
C SER A 29 -0.55 13.85 -5.63
N TRP A 30 -1.12 13.13 -6.61
CA TRP A 30 -1.94 13.77 -7.65
C TRP A 30 -3.18 14.49 -7.08
N ALA A 31 -3.68 14.15 -5.90
CA ALA A 31 -4.79 14.87 -5.29
C ALA A 31 -4.41 16.29 -4.82
N ILE A 32 -3.14 16.54 -4.46
CA ILE A 32 -2.66 17.83 -3.90
C ILE A 32 -3.08 19.06 -4.72
N PRO A 33 -2.85 19.15 -6.05
CA PRO A 33 -3.25 20.30 -6.85
C PRO A 33 -4.77 20.43 -7.06
N ARG A 34 -5.56 19.41 -6.67
CA ARG A 34 -7.01 19.32 -6.90
C ARG A 34 -7.83 19.62 -5.64
N LEU A 35 -7.19 19.72 -4.48
CA LEU A 35 -7.80 20.04 -3.19
C LEU A 35 -7.46 21.46 -2.73
N THR A 36 -8.24 21.95 -1.77
CA THR A 36 -8.04 23.26 -1.11
C THR A 36 -8.37 23.18 0.38
N GLY A 37 -8.00 24.22 1.13
CA GLY A 37 -8.37 24.35 2.55
C GLY A 37 -7.85 23.19 3.42
N ARG A 38 -8.62 22.85 4.45
CA ARG A 38 -8.28 21.84 5.47
C ARG A 38 -7.86 20.50 4.85
N ALA A 39 -8.66 19.99 3.90
CA ALA A 39 -8.37 18.72 3.24
C ALA A 39 -7.02 18.71 2.49
N LYS A 40 -6.64 19.84 1.85
CA LYS A 40 -5.32 19.94 1.21
C LYS A 40 -4.20 19.93 2.23
N SER A 41 -4.35 20.68 3.33
CA SER A 41 -3.34 20.74 4.39
C SER A 41 -3.07 19.35 4.96
N ALA A 42 -4.13 18.62 5.30
CA ALA A 42 -4.07 17.25 5.81
C ALA A 42 -3.39 16.30 4.82
N LEU A 43 -3.72 16.37 3.53
CA LEU A 43 -3.06 15.55 2.51
C LEU A 43 -1.56 15.87 2.42
N VAL A 44 -1.17 17.14 2.44
CA VAL A 44 0.26 17.53 2.37
C VAL A 44 1.02 17.03 3.59
N GLU A 45 0.41 17.09 4.78
CA GLU A 45 1.01 16.58 6.01
C GLU A 45 1.26 15.08 5.95
N ILE A 46 0.24 14.28 5.58
CA ILE A 46 0.40 12.83 5.39
C ILE A 46 1.48 12.55 4.35
N GLN A 47 1.42 13.18 3.17
CA GLN A 47 2.39 12.92 2.11
C GLN A 47 3.82 13.33 2.50
N ALA A 48 4.00 14.40 3.30
CA ALA A 48 5.32 14.79 3.77
C ALA A 48 5.97 13.68 4.61
N ASP A 49 5.19 13.00 5.43
CA ASP A 49 5.65 11.86 6.23
C ASP A 49 5.95 10.64 5.35
N GLU A 50 5.06 10.28 4.42
CA GLU A 50 5.28 9.20 3.45
C GLU A 50 6.58 9.38 2.62
N TYR A 51 6.92 10.64 2.30
CA TYR A 51 8.16 11.04 1.65
C TYR A 51 9.34 11.24 2.63
N GLY A 52 9.28 10.65 3.83
CA GLY A 52 10.37 10.63 4.81
C GLY A 52 10.68 12.00 5.43
N GLY A 53 9.75 12.96 5.37
CA GLY A 53 9.97 14.33 5.81
C GLY A 53 11.10 15.05 5.08
N GLY A 54 11.40 14.65 3.83
CA GLY A 54 12.52 15.17 3.04
C GLY A 54 13.90 14.66 3.45
N ARG A 55 13.97 13.64 4.32
CA ARG A 55 15.22 12.97 4.68
C ARG A 55 15.50 11.84 3.70
N VAL A 56 16.66 11.88 3.05
CA VAL A 56 17.12 10.83 2.12
C VAL A 56 17.22 9.49 2.84
N GLY A 57 16.72 8.42 2.22
CA GLY A 57 16.72 7.07 2.79
C GLY A 57 15.54 6.78 3.72
N GLN A 58 14.71 7.78 4.03
CA GLN A 58 13.57 7.63 4.96
C GLN A 58 12.23 7.63 4.24
N MET A 59 12.17 7.71 2.90
CA MET A 59 10.90 7.52 2.20
C MET A 59 10.39 6.11 2.48
N HIS A 60 9.08 5.94 2.65
CA HIS A 60 8.50 4.62 2.91
C HIS A 60 8.82 3.62 1.79
N SER A 61 8.90 4.09 0.54
CA SER A 61 9.36 3.28 -0.59
C SER A 61 10.82 2.81 -0.47
N GLU A 62 11.71 3.62 0.10
CA GLU A 62 13.11 3.25 0.38
C GLU A 62 13.22 2.26 1.55
N LEU A 63 12.41 2.41 2.59
CA LEU A 63 12.32 1.45 3.70
C LEU A 63 11.79 0.10 3.21
N PHE A 64 10.83 0.10 2.28
CA PHE A 64 10.35 -1.12 1.65
C PHE A 64 11.41 -1.76 0.75
N ALA A 65 12.20 -0.97 0.01
CA ALA A 65 13.34 -1.46 -0.75
C ALA A 65 14.36 -2.18 0.17
N CYS A 66 14.71 -1.58 1.32
CA CYS A 66 15.55 -2.22 2.33
C CYS A 66 14.98 -3.56 2.83
N THR A 67 13.66 -3.63 2.99
CA THR A 67 12.96 -4.86 3.36
C THR A 67 13.14 -5.96 2.32
N MET A 68 12.99 -5.62 1.04
CA MET A 68 13.19 -6.55 -0.08
C MET A 68 14.63 -7.04 -0.18
N ASP A 69 15.60 -6.12 -0.10
CA ASP A 69 17.03 -6.42 -0.18
C ASP A 69 17.46 -7.37 0.95
N GLY A 70 16.96 -7.16 2.16
CA GLY A 70 17.24 -8.03 3.31
C GLY A 70 16.73 -9.46 3.17
N LEU A 71 15.78 -9.70 2.25
CA LEU A 71 15.35 -11.05 1.85
C LEU A 71 16.00 -11.55 0.55
N GLY A 72 16.91 -10.78 -0.04
CA GLY A 72 17.55 -11.08 -1.32
C GLY A 72 16.59 -11.03 -2.51
N LEU A 73 15.65 -10.08 -2.49
CA LEU A 73 14.79 -9.74 -3.62
C LEU A 73 15.36 -8.52 -4.38
N ASP A 74 14.99 -8.36 -5.64
CA ASP A 74 15.33 -7.18 -6.44
C ASP A 74 14.37 -6.03 -6.11
N SER A 75 14.88 -4.99 -5.46
CA SER A 75 14.10 -3.82 -5.06
C SER A 75 13.93 -2.76 -6.17
N SER A 76 14.40 -3.03 -7.39
CA SER A 76 14.20 -2.11 -8.53
C SER A 76 12.72 -1.96 -8.85
N PHE A 77 12.25 -0.72 -9.00
CA PHE A 77 10.86 -0.45 -9.33
C PHE A 77 10.44 -1.17 -10.62
N GLY A 78 9.41 -2.01 -10.53
CA GLY A 78 8.88 -2.79 -11.65
C GLY A 78 9.57 -4.13 -11.93
N ALA A 79 10.59 -4.54 -11.15
CA ALA A 79 11.34 -5.79 -11.37
C ALA A 79 10.45 -7.05 -11.47
N TYR A 80 9.30 -7.05 -10.80
CA TYR A 80 8.40 -8.20 -10.72
C TYR A 80 7.05 -8.00 -11.43
N ILE A 81 6.91 -6.98 -12.28
CA ILE A 81 5.61 -6.67 -12.91
C ILE A 81 5.07 -7.85 -13.74
N ASP A 82 5.95 -8.60 -14.40
CA ASP A 82 5.58 -9.78 -15.20
C ASP A 82 5.37 -11.04 -14.36
N ALA A 83 5.87 -11.06 -13.13
CA ALA A 83 5.73 -12.18 -12.20
C ALA A 83 4.40 -12.17 -11.44
N VAL A 84 3.81 -10.98 -11.21
CA VAL A 84 2.54 -10.88 -10.49
C VAL A 84 1.34 -11.14 -11.42
N PRO A 85 0.25 -11.75 -10.91
CA PRO A 85 -1.00 -11.90 -11.66
C PRO A 85 -1.69 -10.54 -11.82
N ALA A 86 -2.55 -10.41 -12.84
CA ALA A 86 -3.30 -9.19 -13.11
C ALA A 86 -4.12 -8.69 -11.90
N ILE A 87 -4.58 -9.60 -11.04
CA ILE A 87 -5.32 -9.24 -9.82
C ILE A 87 -4.49 -8.38 -8.87
N SER A 88 -3.17 -8.55 -8.83
CA SER A 88 -2.26 -7.72 -8.01
C SER A 88 -2.01 -6.34 -8.60
N LEU A 89 -2.21 -6.17 -9.91
CA LEU A 89 -2.11 -4.87 -10.58
C LEU A 89 -3.38 -4.03 -10.40
N ALA A 90 -4.53 -4.68 -10.18
CA ALA A 90 -5.83 -4.03 -10.06
C ALA A 90 -5.89 -2.92 -8.98
N PRO A 91 -5.47 -3.14 -7.71
CA PRO A 91 -5.49 -2.07 -6.70
C PRO A 91 -4.60 -0.89 -7.10
N VAL A 92 -3.40 -1.15 -7.63
CA VAL A 92 -2.45 -0.10 -8.03
C VAL A 92 -2.96 0.72 -9.22
N ASN A 93 -3.58 0.06 -10.19
CA ASN A 93 -4.22 0.71 -11.33
C ASN A 93 -5.43 1.55 -10.89
N ALA A 94 -6.27 1.04 -9.99
CA ALA A 94 -7.41 1.79 -9.46
C ALA A 94 -6.95 3.05 -8.72
N MET A 95 -5.95 2.92 -7.84
CA MET A 95 -5.36 4.04 -7.11
C MET A 95 -4.81 5.11 -8.08
N SER A 96 -4.05 4.69 -9.10
CA SER A 96 -3.48 5.60 -10.10
C SER A 96 -4.56 6.27 -10.95
N PHE A 97 -5.59 5.52 -11.34
CA PHE A 97 -6.75 6.05 -12.08
C PHE A 97 -7.49 7.11 -11.26
N PHE A 98 -7.71 6.90 -9.96
CA PHE A 98 -8.35 7.90 -9.11
C PHE A 98 -7.49 9.16 -8.98
N GLY A 99 -6.18 9.02 -8.79
CA GLY A 99 -5.26 10.16 -8.68
C GLY A 99 -5.14 10.99 -9.96
N LEU A 100 -4.96 10.32 -11.10
CA LEU A 100 -4.72 10.99 -12.39
C LEU A 100 -5.96 11.76 -12.89
N HIS A 101 -7.16 11.24 -12.65
CA HIS A 101 -8.38 11.84 -13.19
C HIS A 101 -9.11 12.70 -12.15
N ARG A 102 -9.09 14.04 -12.33
CA ARG A 102 -9.69 15.03 -11.40
C ARG A 102 -11.14 14.74 -10.99
N ARG A 103 -11.93 14.10 -11.86
CA ARG A 103 -13.32 13.71 -11.53
C ARG A 103 -13.39 12.72 -10.35
N PHE A 104 -12.35 11.92 -10.12
CA PHE A 104 -12.26 10.94 -9.03
C PHE A 104 -11.48 11.45 -7.81
N ARG A 105 -11.35 12.77 -7.65
CA ARG A 105 -10.64 13.35 -6.48
C ARG A 105 -11.26 12.94 -5.14
N GLY A 106 -12.57 12.69 -5.09
CA GLY A 106 -13.22 12.13 -3.91
C GLY A 106 -12.74 10.70 -3.64
N ALA A 107 -12.70 9.86 -4.68
CA ALA A 107 -12.30 8.47 -4.57
C ALA A 107 -10.84 8.29 -4.13
N ILE A 108 -9.89 9.07 -4.66
CA ILE A 108 -8.49 8.98 -4.19
C ILE A 108 -8.34 9.42 -2.73
N VAL A 109 -9.13 10.40 -2.28
CA VAL A 109 -9.14 10.84 -0.88
C VAL A 109 -9.76 9.78 0.02
N GLY A 110 -10.88 9.17 -0.37
CA GLY A 110 -11.49 8.08 0.39
C GLY A 110 -10.62 6.84 0.43
N HIS A 111 -9.94 6.52 -0.67
CA HIS A 111 -8.94 5.47 -0.72
C HIS A 111 -7.81 5.74 0.27
N LEU A 112 -7.19 6.93 0.25
CA LEU A 112 -6.12 7.25 1.20
C LEU A 112 -6.64 7.18 2.64
N ALA A 113 -7.77 7.82 2.91
CA ALA A 113 -8.30 7.93 4.26
C ALA A 113 -8.49 6.56 4.93
N ILE A 114 -9.07 5.60 4.22
CA ILE A 114 -9.26 4.27 4.78
C ILE A 114 -7.96 3.46 4.87
N TYR A 115 -7.02 3.70 3.96
CA TYR A 115 -5.71 3.06 3.98
C TYR A 115 -4.94 3.48 5.24
N GLU A 116 -4.84 4.79 5.51
CA GLU A 116 -4.25 5.35 6.73
C GLU A 116 -4.97 4.84 7.99
N MET A 117 -6.31 4.88 8.01
CA MET A 117 -7.07 4.48 9.20
C MET A 117 -6.98 2.98 9.54
N THR A 118 -6.44 2.16 8.65
CA THR A 118 -6.40 0.70 8.84
C THR A 118 -5.00 0.10 8.73
N SER A 119 -3.96 0.93 8.65
CA SER A 119 -2.61 0.50 8.29
C SER A 119 -1.83 -0.17 9.45
N SER A 120 -1.97 0.29 10.70
CA SER A 120 -1.18 -0.22 11.84
C SER A 120 -1.33 -1.71 12.06
N ILE A 121 -2.57 -2.20 12.15
CA ILE A 121 -2.83 -3.56 12.63
C ILE A 121 -2.24 -4.59 11.65
N PRO A 122 -2.43 -4.47 10.33
CA PRO A 122 -1.72 -5.27 9.34
C PRO A 122 -0.19 -5.14 9.45
N ASN A 123 0.35 -3.92 9.52
CA ASN A 123 1.81 -3.71 9.56
C ASN A 123 2.45 -4.32 10.81
N ALA A 124 1.85 -4.15 11.99
CA ALA A 124 2.28 -4.82 13.21
C ALA A 124 2.25 -6.35 13.09
N ARG A 125 1.25 -6.91 12.37
CA ARG A 125 1.18 -8.36 12.10
C ARG A 125 2.29 -8.81 11.16
N HIS A 126 2.57 -8.04 10.11
CA HIS A 126 3.67 -8.32 9.17
C HIS A 126 5.02 -8.28 9.89
N ALA A 127 5.30 -7.23 10.65
CA ALA A 127 6.54 -7.09 11.42
C ALA A 127 6.76 -8.28 12.37
N ARG A 128 5.72 -8.67 13.13
CA ARG A 128 5.78 -9.89 13.97
C ARG A 128 5.98 -11.17 13.14
N GLY A 129 5.41 -11.25 11.94
CA GLY A 129 5.60 -12.36 11.01
C GLY A 129 7.05 -12.52 10.57
N PHE A 130 7.68 -11.43 10.13
CA PHE A 130 9.10 -11.41 9.75
C PHE A 130 10.02 -11.73 10.93
N ARG A 131 9.71 -11.22 12.14
CA ARG A 131 10.45 -11.59 13.36
C ARG A 131 10.40 -13.09 13.67
N ARG A 132 9.25 -13.74 13.49
CA ARG A 132 9.14 -15.21 13.64
C ARG A 132 9.96 -15.99 12.61
N LEU A 133 10.29 -15.38 11.48
CA LEU A 133 11.14 -15.96 10.44
C LEU A 133 12.64 -15.69 10.68
N GLY A 134 13.00 -15.02 11.78
CA GLY A 134 14.38 -14.73 12.16
C GLY A 134 14.93 -13.42 11.60
N PHE A 135 14.06 -12.54 11.09
CA PHE A 135 14.45 -11.21 10.63
C PHE A 135 14.21 -10.14 11.71
N ASP A 136 14.97 -9.06 11.64
CA ASP A 136 14.78 -7.85 12.43
C ASP A 136 15.08 -6.62 11.54
N THR A 137 15.17 -5.42 12.09
CA THR A 137 15.65 -4.24 11.36
C THR A 137 16.97 -4.55 10.62
N PRO A 138 17.09 -4.20 9.31
CA PRO A 138 16.22 -3.31 8.54
C PRO A 138 14.97 -3.96 7.91
N VAL A 139 14.82 -5.28 7.93
CA VAL A 139 13.72 -6.00 7.25
C VAL A 139 12.35 -5.65 7.81
N THR A 140 12.25 -5.37 9.12
CA THR A 140 10.96 -4.99 9.72
C THR A 140 10.70 -3.49 9.66
N GLY A 141 11.68 -2.68 9.26
CA GLY A 141 11.68 -1.22 9.41
C GLY A 141 10.48 -0.54 8.74
N TYR A 142 10.17 -0.90 7.49
CA TYR A 142 8.98 -0.38 6.80
C TYR A 142 7.68 -0.61 7.59
N PHE A 143 7.52 -1.82 8.13
CA PHE A 143 6.33 -2.20 8.86
C PHE A 143 6.26 -1.58 10.25
N ASP A 144 7.40 -1.41 10.92
CA ASP A 144 7.44 -0.76 12.23
C ASP A 144 7.17 0.75 12.10
N GLU A 145 7.68 1.42 11.07
CA GLU A 145 7.42 2.84 10.78
C GLU A 145 5.91 3.11 10.67
N HIS A 146 5.18 2.28 9.91
CA HIS A 146 3.73 2.40 9.76
C HIS A 146 2.95 2.11 11.05
N VAL A 147 3.56 1.48 12.06
CA VAL A 147 2.93 1.31 13.38
C VAL A 147 3.14 2.57 14.22
N GLU A 148 4.28 3.25 14.07
CA GLU A 148 4.60 4.47 14.81
C GLU A 148 3.84 5.70 14.29
N ALA A 149 3.68 5.83 12.97
CA ALA A 149 2.99 6.97 12.33
C ALA A 149 1.46 7.03 12.62
N ASP A 150 0.84 5.90 12.94
CA ASP A 150 -0.60 5.68 12.76
C ASP A 150 -1.50 6.41 13.76
N ALA A 151 -1.03 6.70 14.98
CA ALA A 151 -1.86 7.40 15.98
C ALA A 151 -2.22 8.83 15.53
N VAL A 152 -1.36 9.44 14.72
CA VAL A 152 -1.55 10.81 14.20
C VAL A 152 -2.23 10.76 12.84
N HIS A 153 -1.79 9.87 11.95
CA HIS A 153 -2.34 9.78 10.59
C HIS A 153 -3.80 9.34 10.56
N GLU A 154 -4.23 8.40 11.41
CA GLU A 154 -5.64 7.98 11.46
C GLU A 154 -6.58 9.18 11.66
N GLN A 155 -6.21 10.08 12.58
CA GLN A 155 -7.03 11.24 12.92
C GLN A 155 -6.99 12.30 11.83
N ILE A 156 -5.82 12.57 11.26
CA ILE A 156 -5.68 13.51 10.14
C ILE A 156 -6.45 13.01 8.92
N ALA A 157 -6.33 11.73 8.59
CA ALA A 157 -6.99 11.08 7.47
C ALA A 157 -8.52 11.13 7.59
N GLY A 158 -9.07 10.76 8.75
CA GLY A 158 -10.52 10.74 8.98
C GLY A 158 -11.13 12.13 9.19
N ARG A 159 -10.54 12.93 10.08
CA ARG A 159 -11.14 14.20 10.53
C ARG A 159 -10.78 15.37 9.63
N ASP A 160 -9.51 15.53 9.26
CA ASP A 160 -9.08 16.73 8.55
C ASP A 160 -9.13 16.54 7.03
N LEU A 161 -8.74 15.38 6.53
CA LEU A 161 -8.76 15.04 5.11
C LEU A 161 -10.17 14.67 4.64
N ALA A 162 -10.72 13.55 5.09
CA ALA A 162 -11.99 13.03 4.58
C ALA A 162 -13.17 13.91 4.99
N SER A 163 -13.33 14.18 6.29
CA SER A 163 -14.44 15.03 6.76
C SER A 163 -14.28 16.47 6.27
N GLY A 164 -13.05 16.99 6.23
CA GLY A 164 -12.77 18.31 5.65
C GLY A 164 -13.17 18.44 4.18
N LEU A 165 -13.00 17.39 3.38
CA LEU A 165 -13.44 17.40 1.99
C LEU A 165 -14.97 17.36 1.86
N ILE A 166 -15.65 16.55 2.68
CA ILE A 166 -17.12 16.44 2.68
C ILE A 166 -17.76 17.75 3.16
N GLU A 167 -17.25 18.37 4.22
CA GLU A 167 -17.77 19.66 4.71
C GLU A 167 -17.62 20.78 3.66
N GLN A 168 -16.51 20.80 2.93
CA GLN A 168 -16.30 21.76 1.83
C GLN A 168 -17.22 21.51 0.64
N ASN A 169 -17.53 20.25 0.33
CA ASN A 169 -18.37 19.88 -0.80
C ASN A 169 -19.14 18.57 -0.52
N PRO A 170 -20.34 18.65 0.08
CA PRO A 170 -21.10 17.46 0.48
C PRO A 170 -21.43 16.50 -0.68
N ALA A 171 -21.55 17.01 -1.90
CA ALA A 171 -21.85 16.19 -3.09
C ALA A 171 -20.74 15.18 -3.43
N ILE A 172 -19.53 15.32 -2.89
CA ILE A 172 -18.40 14.42 -3.15
C ILE A 172 -18.39 13.17 -2.26
N ALA A 173 -19.28 13.10 -1.27
CA ALA A 173 -19.29 12.00 -0.29
C ALA A 173 -19.42 10.63 -0.95
N ALA A 174 -20.26 10.51 -2.00
CA ALA A 174 -20.43 9.26 -2.74
C ALA A 174 -19.12 8.79 -3.39
N ASP A 175 -18.35 9.70 -4.00
CA ASP A 175 -17.05 9.37 -4.59
C ASP A 175 -16.05 8.93 -3.52
N LEU A 176 -16.06 9.59 -2.36
CA LEU A 176 -15.19 9.26 -1.23
C LEU A 176 -15.46 7.84 -0.73
N PHE A 177 -16.71 7.52 -0.42
CA PHE A 177 -17.07 6.16 0.01
C PHE A 177 -16.83 5.12 -1.08
N PHE A 178 -17.02 5.47 -2.35
CA PHE A 178 -16.68 4.59 -3.47
C PHE A 178 -15.18 4.25 -3.47
N GLY A 179 -14.30 5.25 -3.32
CA GLY A 179 -12.86 5.01 -3.23
C GLY A 179 -12.45 4.13 -2.04
N ALA A 180 -13.04 4.39 -0.88
CA ALA A 180 -12.81 3.60 0.33
C ALA A 180 -13.28 2.14 0.17
N ALA A 181 -14.45 1.92 -0.42
CA ALA A 181 -14.96 0.58 -0.70
C ALA A 181 -14.12 -0.15 -1.77
N ALA A 182 -13.65 0.58 -2.78
CA ALA A 182 -12.86 0.02 -3.87
C ALA A 182 -11.54 -0.59 -3.38
N VAL A 183 -10.80 0.10 -2.50
CA VAL A 183 -9.54 -0.44 -1.95
C VAL A 183 -9.78 -1.70 -1.12
N PHE A 184 -10.78 -1.71 -0.23
CA PHE A 184 -11.10 -2.93 0.52
C PHE A 184 -11.48 -4.10 -0.37
N PHE A 185 -12.28 -3.85 -1.41
CA PHE A 185 -12.71 -4.90 -2.32
C PHE A 185 -11.53 -5.50 -3.09
N LEU A 186 -10.66 -4.64 -3.65
CA LEU A 186 -9.52 -5.07 -4.45
C LEU A 186 -8.46 -5.77 -3.60
N ASP A 187 -8.12 -5.22 -2.43
CA ASP A 187 -7.15 -5.83 -1.51
C ASP A 187 -7.65 -7.18 -0.99
N ALA A 188 -8.96 -7.32 -0.72
CA ALA A 188 -9.52 -8.59 -0.32
C ALA A 188 -9.45 -9.65 -1.42
N LEU A 189 -9.56 -9.26 -2.70
CA LEU A 189 -9.36 -10.18 -3.82
C LEU A 189 -7.91 -10.66 -3.90
N VAL A 190 -6.95 -9.74 -3.76
CA VAL A 190 -5.52 -10.06 -3.77
C VAL A 190 -5.13 -10.94 -2.58
N GLY A 191 -5.69 -10.66 -1.40
CA GLY A 191 -5.49 -11.46 -0.20
C GLY A 191 -6.01 -12.89 -0.36
N ARG A 192 -7.25 -13.06 -0.87
CA ARG A 192 -7.82 -14.38 -1.16
C ARG A 192 -6.98 -15.14 -2.18
N TRP A 193 -6.58 -14.50 -3.28
CA TRP A 193 -5.73 -15.13 -4.29
C TRP A 193 -4.44 -15.73 -3.70
N GLN A 194 -3.74 -14.95 -2.86
CA GLN A 194 -2.50 -15.42 -2.23
C GLN A 194 -2.76 -16.58 -1.26
N LEU A 195 -3.77 -16.45 -0.39
CA LEU A 195 -4.10 -17.47 0.59
C LEU A 195 -4.54 -18.78 -0.08
N ASP A 196 -5.43 -18.72 -1.08
CA ASP A 196 -5.92 -19.91 -1.80
C ASP A 196 -4.76 -20.67 -2.48
N ALA A 197 -3.81 -19.94 -3.09
CA ALA A 197 -2.62 -20.53 -3.71
C ALA A 197 -1.73 -21.20 -2.67
N TRP A 198 -1.45 -20.52 -1.55
CA TRP A 198 -0.59 -21.02 -0.48
C TRP A 198 -1.19 -22.22 0.26
N GLU A 199 -2.49 -22.21 0.54
CA GLU A 199 -3.23 -23.33 1.14
C GLU A 199 -3.26 -24.55 0.20
N SER A 200 -3.31 -24.31 -1.11
CA SER A 200 -3.19 -25.35 -2.14
C SER A 200 -1.75 -25.82 -2.37
N GLY A 201 -0.77 -25.26 -1.66
CA GLY A 201 0.65 -25.63 -1.77
C GLY A 201 1.32 -25.20 -3.07
N VAL A 202 0.78 -24.19 -3.75
CA VAL A 202 1.32 -23.62 -5.00
C VAL A 202 1.74 -22.16 -4.82
N SER A 203 2.50 -21.64 -5.78
CA SER A 203 2.92 -20.23 -5.81
C SER A 203 1.74 -19.31 -6.13
N SER A 204 1.65 -18.15 -5.47
CA SER A 204 0.69 -17.10 -5.83
C SER A 204 1.13 -16.24 -7.02
N LEU A 205 2.38 -16.39 -7.47
CA LEU A 205 2.95 -15.72 -8.62
C LEU A 205 2.60 -16.46 -9.91
N ARG A 206 2.70 -15.76 -11.04
CA ARG A 206 2.66 -16.40 -12.36
C ARG A 206 3.84 -17.36 -12.45
N GLN A 207 3.59 -18.60 -12.84
CA GLN A 207 4.66 -19.43 -13.35
C GLN A 207 5.17 -18.73 -14.60
N SER A 208 6.45 -18.33 -14.62
CA SER A 208 7.08 -17.95 -15.88
C SER A 208 6.77 -19.07 -16.86
N ALA A 209 6.07 -18.77 -17.96
CA ALA A 209 6.05 -19.67 -19.08
C ALA A 209 7.53 -19.90 -19.38
N SER A 210 8.03 -21.10 -19.13
CA SER A 210 9.42 -21.45 -19.41
C SER A 210 9.71 -20.93 -20.81
N ALA A 211 10.76 -20.12 -20.94
CA ALA A 211 11.31 -19.81 -22.26
C ALA A 211 11.48 -21.16 -22.97
N ALA A 212 10.64 -21.37 -23.98
CA ALA A 212 10.76 -22.46 -24.94
C ALA A 212 11.85 -22.09 -25.96
#